data_AF-A0A3D5UA71-F1
#
_entry.id   AF-A0A3D5UA71-F1
#
_cell.length_a   1.000
_cell.length_b   1.000
_cell.length_c   1.000
_cell.angle_alpha   90.00
_cell.angle_beta   90.00
_cell.angle_gamma   90.00
#
_symmetry.space_group_name_H-M   'P 1'
#
loop_
_entity.id
_entity.type
_entity.pdbx_description
1 polymer ?
#
loop_
_entity_poly.entity_id
_entity_poly.type
_entity_poly.pdbx_seq_one_letter_code
_entity_poly.pdbx_strand_id
1 'polypeptide(L)'
;FSIDELPQLINVLKGDMSLVGPRPPLPDEVAQYTLEDRKRLHVKPGITCLWQIKGRSDIPFRQQVQLDMEYISSQGMSLRPLI
;
A
#
# COMPACT_ATOMS: atom_id res chain seq x y z
N PHE A 1 -2.13 17.96 10.92
CA PHE A 1 -2.40 16.86 11.88
C PHE A 1 -3.63 16.12 11.41
N SER A 2 -3.51 14.81 11.28
CA SER A 2 -4.40 13.83 10.63
C SER A 2 -5.88 13.93 11.01
N ILE A 3 -6.67 14.72 10.28
CA ILE A 3 -8.14 14.59 10.21
C ILE A 3 -8.56 13.76 8.97
N ASP A 4 -7.64 13.56 8.02
CA ASP A 4 -7.88 12.82 6.77
C ASP A 4 -7.91 11.29 6.90
N GLU A 5 -7.59 10.74 8.08
CA GLU A 5 -7.53 9.29 8.33
C GLU A 5 -8.85 8.69 8.83
N LEU A 6 -9.75 9.50 9.42
CA LEU A 6 -11.06 9.03 9.89
C LEU A 6 -11.95 8.52 8.73
N PRO A 7 -12.05 9.24 7.59
CA PRO A 7 -12.75 8.74 6.41
C PRO A 7 -12.13 7.46 5.83
N GLN A 8 -10.81 7.32 5.91
CA GLN A 8 -10.11 6.13 5.41
C GLN A 8 -10.41 4.90 6.28
N LEU A 9 -10.57 5.07 7.59
CA LEU A 9 -10.98 3.98 8.47
C LEU A 9 -12.39 3.47 8.15
N ILE A 10 -13.31 4.35 7.73
CA ILE A 10 -14.63 3.93 7.25
C ILE A 10 -14.50 3.11 5.97
N ASN A 11 -13.59 3.47 5.05
CA ASN A 11 -13.34 2.70 3.84
C ASN A 11 -12.74 1.31 4.14
N VAL A 12 -11.98 1.17 5.22
CA VAL A 12 -11.55 -0.15 5.72
C VAL A 12 -12.75 -0.98 6.18
N LEU A 13 -13.66 -0.38 6.97
CA LEU A 13 -14.86 -1.08 7.44
C LEU A 13 -15.82 -1.45 6.30
N LYS A 14 -15.84 -0.67 5.21
CA LYS A 14 -16.59 -0.97 3.98
C LYS A 14 -15.91 -2.00 3.08
N GLY A 15 -14.64 -2.32 3.33
CA GLY A 15 -13.86 -3.27 2.53
C GLY A 15 -13.18 -2.67 1.29
N ASP A 16 -13.27 -1.35 1.08
CA ASP A 16 -12.62 -0.64 -0.03
C ASP A 16 -11.10 -0.47 0.20
N MET A 17 -10.68 -0.45 1.48
CA MET A 17 -9.28 -0.34 1.90
C MET A 17 -8.91 -1.43 2.92
N SER A 18 -7.62 -1.62 3.17
CA SER A 18 -7.09 -2.45 4.25
C SER A 18 -6.42 -1.56 5.31
N LEU A 19 -6.28 -2.06 6.54
CA LEU A 19 -5.47 -1.39 7.56
C LEU A 19 -4.01 -1.33 7.13
N VAL A 20 -3.48 -2.45 6.64
CA VAL A 20 -2.10 -2.58 6.13
C VAL A 20 -2.17 -2.92 4.65
N GLY A 21 -1.42 -2.19 3.83
CA GLY A 21 -1.41 -2.38 2.38
C GLY A 21 -0.54 -1.35 1.66
N PRO A 22 -0.30 -1.53 0.36
CA PRO A 22 0.41 -0.55 -0.44
C PRO A 22 -0.32 0.81 -0.41
N ARG A 23 0.45 1.88 -0.38
CA ARG A 23 -0.09 3.24 -0.47
C ARG A 23 -0.80 3.45 -1.83
N PRO A 24 -1.94 4.18 -1.87
CA PRO A 24 -2.50 4.66 -3.13
C PRO A 24 -1.45 5.48 -3.91
N PRO A 25 -1.07 5.07 -5.13
CA PRO A 25 -0.03 5.75 -5.88
C PRO A 25 -0.55 7.05 -6.48
N LEU A 26 0.34 8.04 -6.62
CA LEU A 26 0.04 9.25 -7.38
C LEU A 26 0.09 8.94 -8.89
N PRO A 27 -0.68 9.66 -9.74
CA PRO A 27 -0.61 9.47 -11.19
C PRO A 27 0.81 9.56 -11.77
N ASP A 28 1.62 10.50 -11.27
CA ASP A 28 3.02 10.69 -11.71
C ASP A 28 3.94 9.52 -11.31
N GLU A 29 3.60 8.80 -10.26
CA GLU A 29 4.32 7.59 -9.84
C GLU A 29 3.92 6.39 -10.70
N VAL A 30 2.63 6.28 -11.04
CA VAL A 30 2.13 5.25 -11.95
C VAL A 30 2.75 5.36 -13.34
N ALA A 31 3.06 6.59 -13.79
CA ALA A 31 3.76 6.83 -15.04
C ALA A 31 5.21 6.26 -15.04
N GLN A 32 5.84 6.13 -13.88
CA GLN A 32 7.20 5.62 -13.71
C GLN A 32 7.26 4.10 -13.49
N TYR A 33 6.10 3.44 -13.35
CA TYR A 33 6.04 2.01 -13.08
C TYR A 33 6.45 1.16 -14.27
N THR A 34 7.25 0.12 -13.98
CA THR A 34 7.43 -1.00 -14.89
C THR A 34 6.14 -1.82 -14.99
N LEU A 35 6.08 -2.73 -15.97
CA LEU A 35 4.94 -3.65 -16.09
C LEU A 35 4.74 -4.50 -14.83
N GLU A 36 5.81 -4.82 -14.11
CA GLU A 36 5.73 -5.58 -12.87
C GLU A 36 5.20 -4.75 -11.71
N ASP A 37 5.61 -3.48 -11.60
CA ASP A 37 5.16 -2.58 -10.52
C ASP A 37 3.66 -2.31 -10.59
N ARG A 38 3.06 -2.39 -11.79
CA ARG A 38 1.61 -2.27 -12.00
C ARG A 38 0.80 -3.38 -11.33
N LYS A 39 1.42 -4.50 -10.94
CA LYS A 39 0.75 -5.54 -10.13
C LYS A 39 0.21 -4.95 -8.80
N ARG A 40 0.83 -3.89 -8.28
CA ARG A 40 0.39 -3.17 -7.07
C ARG A 40 -0.98 -2.49 -7.23
N LEU A 41 -1.37 -2.14 -8.45
CA LEU A 41 -2.67 -1.51 -8.73
C LEU A 41 -3.86 -2.47 -8.56
N HIS A 42 -3.59 -3.79 -8.49
CA HIS A 42 -4.61 -4.82 -8.35
C HIS A 42 -4.86 -5.24 -6.89
N VAL A 43 -4.20 -4.59 -5.93
CA VAL A 43 -4.29 -4.91 -4.51
C VAL A 43 -5.03 -3.80 -3.78
N LYS A 44 -5.83 -4.16 -2.77
CA LYS A 44 -6.53 -3.18 -1.94
C LYS A 44 -5.50 -2.26 -1.27
N PRO A 45 -5.64 -0.93 -1.40
CA PRO A 45 -4.72 0.01 -0.76
C PRO A 45 -4.84 -0.01 0.76
N GLY A 46 -3.74 0.30 1.44
CA GLY A 46 -3.65 0.33 2.90
C GLY A 46 -3.66 1.74 3.48
N ILE A 47 -4.15 1.88 4.72
CA ILE A 47 -3.93 3.10 5.53
C ILE A 47 -2.44 3.24 5.90
N THR A 48 -1.77 2.13 6.21
CA THR A 48 -0.32 2.08 6.46
C THR A 48 0.39 1.08 5.56
N CYS A 49 1.63 1.37 5.16
CA CYS A 49 2.47 0.50 4.34
C CYS A 49 3.79 0.10 5.03
N LEU A 50 4.43 -0.97 4.55
CA LEU A 50 5.65 -1.53 5.15
C LEU A 50 6.79 -0.52 5.25
N TRP A 51 6.95 0.35 4.25
CA TRP A 51 8.03 1.33 4.26
C TRP A 51 7.73 2.52 5.19
N GLN A 52 6.45 2.85 5.43
CA GLN A 52 6.05 3.85 6.43
C GLN A 52 6.45 3.41 7.84
N ILE A 53 6.31 2.11 8.17
CA ILE A 53 6.73 1.56 9.47
C ILE A 53 8.24 1.31 9.55
N LYS A 54 8.92 1.05 8.43
CA LYS A 54 10.34 0.66 8.40
C LYS A 54 11.35 1.81 8.42
N GLY A 55 11.02 3.03 7.98
CA GLY A 55 12.08 4.04 7.83
C GLY A 55 11.73 5.51 7.97
N ARG A 56 10.47 5.93 7.80
CA ARG A 56 10.06 7.36 7.66
C ARG A 56 10.82 8.13 6.56
N SER A 57 10.08 8.71 5.62
CA SER A 57 10.44 9.77 4.65
C SER A 57 11.67 9.65 3.74
N ASP A 58 12.75 8.95 4.11
CA ASP A 58 14.04 8.93 3.38
C ASP A 58 14.26 7.68 2.51
N ILE A 59 13.25 6.82 2.38
CA ILE A 59 13.35 5.63 1.52
C ILE A 59 13.14 6.06 0.06
N PRO A 60 14.09 5.81 -0.86
CA PRO A 60 13.92 6.11 -2.28
C PRO A 60 12.69 5.42 -2.87
N PHE A 61 11.98 6.08 -3.78
CA PHE A 61 10.74 5.57 -4.39
C PHE A 61 10.85 4.12 -4.90
N ARG A 62 11.96 3.77 -5.57
CA ARG A 62 12.19 2.40 -6.05
C ARG A 62 12.22 1.37 -4.91
N GLN A 63 12.81 1.71 -3.76
CA GLN A 63 12.82 0.85 -2.59
C GLN A 63 11.43 0.78 -1.93
N GLN A 64 10.64 1.85 -1.96
CA GLN A 64 9.24 1.82 -1.52
C GLN A 64 8.42 0.85 -2.37
N VAL A 65 8.59 0.90 -3.70
CA VAL A 65 7.94 0.00 -4.67
C VAL A 65 8.32 -1.46 -4.37
N GLN A 66 9.60 -1.71 -4.13
CA GLN A 66 10.10 -3.05 -3.80
C GLN A 66 9.50 -3.59 -2.49
N LEU A 67 9.45 -2.77 -1.43
CA LEU A 67 8.85 -3.16 -0.15
C LEU A 67 7.36 -3.45 -0.28
N ASP A 68 6.64 -2.70 -1.12
CA ASP A 68 5.24 -2.97 -1.39
C ASP A 68 5.05 -4.26 -2.21
N MET A 69 5.95 -4.58 -3.14
CA MET A 69 5.94 -5.87 -3.85
C MET A 69 6.25 -7.05 -2.91
N GLU A 70 7.19 -6.88 -1.98
CA GLU A 70 7.49 -7.87 -0.93
C GLU A 70 6.28 -8.09 -0.01
N TYR A 71 5.57 -7.01 0.35
CA TYR A 71 4.32 -7.12 1.09
C TYR A 71 3.28 -7.95 0.32
N ILE A 72 3.01 -7.59 -0.93
CA ILE A 72 2.02 -8.29 -1.76
C ILE A 72 2.40 -9.78 -1.93
N SER A 73 3.68 -10.07 -2.16
CA SER A 73 4.16 -11.44 -2.29
C SER A 73 4.04 -12.24 -0.99
N SER A 74 4.27 -11.61 0.17
CA SER A 74 4.18 -12.28 1.48
C SER A 74 2.74 -12.44 1.98
N GLN A 75 1.81 -11.58 1.54
CA GLN A 75 0.37 -11.74 1.81
C GLN A 75 -0.17 -13.08 1.28
N GLY A 76 0.37 -13.59 0.17
CA GLY A 76 0.03 -14.92 -0.35
C GLY A 76 0.43 -16.09 0.57
N MET A 77 1.33 -15.85 1.55
CA MET A 77 1.92 -16.89 2.38
C MET A 77 1.49 -16.84 3.85
N SER A 78 0.95 -15.73 4.36
CA SER A 78 0.66 -15.60 5.79
C SER A 78 -0.72 -15.13 6.21
N LEU A 79 -1.47 -14.28 5.48
CA LEU A 79 -2.71 -13.72 6.04
C LEU A 79 -3.70 -13.32 4.95
N ARG A 80 -4.63 -14.24 4.64
CA ARG A 80 -5.98 -13.86 4.22
C ARG A 80 -6.83 -13.71 5.50
N PRO A 81 -7.20 -12.51 5.94
CA PRO A 81 -8.51 -12.30 6.51
C PRO A 81 -9.43 -11.85 5.38
N LEU A 82 -10.36 -12.73 5.04
CA LEU A 82 -11.61 -12.37 4.38
C LEU A 82 -12.33 -11.36 5.25
N ILE A 83 -12.30 -10.07 4.90
CA ILE A 83 -13.45 -9.16 5.04
C ILE A 83 -13.34 -8.05 3.98
#